data_AF-A0A5D0P2G1-F1
#
_entry.id   AF-A0A5D0P2G1-F1
#
_cell.length_a   1.000
_cell.length_b   1.000
_cell.length_c   1.000
_cell.angle_alpha   90.00
_cell.angle_beta   90.00
_cell.angle_gamma   90.00
#
_symmetry.space_group_name_H-M   'P 1'
#
loop_
_entity.id
_entity.type
_entity.pdbx_description
1 polymer ?
#
loop_
_entity_poly.entity_id
_entity_poly.type
_entity_poly.pdbx_seq_one_letter_code
_entity_poly.pdbx_strand_id
1 'polypeptide(L)'
;MSHVEEFGFAFEERYRPLLAVLGIRPSTCRLTLSDELLRVRFGPWLVLSPRHNVTGAEPSGPFSPLKAIGVRVSMADGGLTFGSSTTQGVCITFRRSVSGSEPLGVLRHPGLTVTVEDPARLIGLITARSRAA
;
A
#
# COMPACT_ATOMS: atom_id res chain seq x y z
N MET A 1 -10.46 -1.27 23.34
CA MET A 1 -9.08 -1.28 22.83
C MET A 1 -9.16 -1.48 21.34
N SER A 2 -8.86 -0.45 20.54
CA SER A 2 -8.78 -0.57 19.09
C SER A 2 -7.59 -1.47 18.74
N HIS A 3 -7.84 -2.58 18.04
CA HIS A 3 -6.77 -3.46 17.60
C HIS A 3 -6.07 -2.83 16.40
N VAL A 4 -4.75 -2.69 16.48
CA VAL A 4 -3.92 -2.17 15.40
C VAL A 4 -3.03 -3.29 14.89
N GLU A 5 -3.21 -3.61 13.61
CA GLU A 5 -2.45 -4.62 12.88
C GLU A 5 -1.38 -3.91 12.06
N GLU A 6 -0.13 -4.34 12.19
CA GLU A 6 1.01 -3.72 11.52
C GLU A 6 1.66 -4.69 10.52
N PHE A 7 2.04 -4.15 9.36
CA PHE A 7 2.67 -4.89 8.28
C PHE A 7 3.95 -4.18 7.83
N GLY A 8 5.04 -4.93 7.80
CA GLY A 8 6.27 -4.57 7.11
C GLY A 8 6.10 -4.67 5.59
N PHE A 9 7.00 -4.00 4.87
CA PHE A 9 7.10 -4.11 3.42
C PHE A 9 8.14 -5.16 3.03
N ALA A 10 7.81 -5.99 2.03
CA ALA A 10 8.75 -6.94 1.47
C ALA A 10 9.78 -6.19 0.62
N PHE A 11 11.04 -6.20 1.05
CA PHE A 11 12.13 -5.56 0.32
C PHE A 11 13.02 -6.59 -0.36
N GLU A 12 13.10 -6.54 -1.69
CA GLU A 12 14.11 -7.27 -2.44
C GLU A 12 15.50 -6.65 -2.24
N GLU A 13 16.48 -7.49 -1.88
CA GLU A 13 17.84 -7.03 -1.54
C GLU A 13 18.50 -6.21 -2.65
N ARG A 14 18.32 -6.63 -3.91
CA ARG A 14 18.88 -5.94 -5.09
C ARG A 14 18.39 -4.50 -5.26
N TYR A 15 17.21 -4.15 -4.75
CA TYR A 15 16.63 -2.80 -4.88
C TYR A 15 16.72 -1.97 -3.59
N ARG A 16 17.09 -2.59 -2.46
CA ARG A 16 17.20 -1.89 -1.16
C ARG A 16 18.09 -0.65 -1.21
N PRO A 17 19.32 -0.67 -1.79
CA PRO A 17 20.18 0.52 -1.80
C PRO A 17 19.56 1.68 -2.59
N LEU A 18 18.97 1.38 -3.76
CA LEU A 18 18.32 2.38 -4.61
C LEU A 18 17.13 3.04 -3.89
N LEU A 19 16.27 2.23 -3.26
CA LEU A 19 15.13 2.71 -2.49
C LEU A 19 15.58 3.53 -1.28
N ALA A 20 16.68 3.14 -0.62
CA ALA A 20 17.21 3.82 0.55
C ALA A 20 17.71 5.24 0.28
N VAL A 21 18.17 5.53 -0.95
CA VAL A 21 18.54 6.89 -1.40
C VAL A 21 17.32 7.81 -1.43
N LEU A 22 16.15 7.27 -1.76
CA LEU A 22 14.87 8.00 -1.78
C LEU A 22 14.20 8.04 -0.38
N GLY A 23 14.89 7.59 0.67
CA GLY A 23 14.35 7.50 2.02
C GLY A 23 13.34 6.36 2.21
N ILE A 24 13.26 5.41 1.27
CA ILE A 24 12.40 4.22 1.36
C ILE A 24 13.22 3.06 1.95
N ARG A 25 13.02 2.79 3.23
CA ARG A 25 13.72 1.76 4.01
C ARG A 25 12.74 1.00 4.89
N PRO A 26 13.05 -0.23 5.34
CA PRO A 26 12.18 -0.99 6.24
C PRO A 26 11.70 -0.21 7.46
N SER A 27 12.57 0.60 8.08
CA SER A 27 12.21 1.43 9.24
C SER A 27 11.28 2.61 8.93
N THR A 28 11.18 3.01 7.66
CA THR A 28 10.36 4.14 7.21
C THR A 28 9.09 3.71 6.49
N CYS A 29 8.91 2.40 6.26
CA CYS A 29 7.80 1.83 5.52
C CYS A 29 6.97 0.96 6.45
N ARG A 30 5.68 1.28 6.56
CA ARG A 30 4.76 0.54 7.44
C ARG A 30 3.33 0.72 6.95
N LEU A 31 2.58 -0.37 6.93
CA LEU A 31 1.13 -0.33 6.82
C LEU A 31 0.53 -0.66 8.19
N THR A 32 -0.33 0.21 8.68
CA THR A 32 -1.09 0.01 9.91
C THR A 32 -2.57 -0.01 9.58
N LEU A 33 -3.27 -1.05 10.01
CA LEU A 33 -4.69 -1.25 9.81
C LEU A 33 -5.37 -1.34 11.18
N SER A 34 -6.36 -0.48 11.40
CA SER A 34 -7.20 -0.51 12.58
C SER A 34 -8.67 -0.55 12.18
N ASP A 35 -9.56 -0.62 13.18
CA ASP A 35 -11.01 -0.53 12.98
C ASP A 35 -11.46 0.79 12.33
N GLU A 36 -10.68 1.86 12.49
CA GLU A 36 -11.06 3.23 12.08
C GLU A 36 -10.22 3.76 10.93
N LEU A 37 -8.95 3.36 10.83
CA LEU A 37 -7.98 3.95 9.93
C LEU A 37 -7.10 2.90 9.24
N LEU A 38 -6.95 3.06 7.93
CA LEU A 38 -5.83 2.54 7.16
C LEU A 38 -4.79 3.65 7.01
N ARG A 39 -3.56 3.37 7.42
CA ARG A 39 -2.40 4.24 7.22
C ARG A 39 -1.29 3.46 6.54
N VAL A 40 -0.81 3.97 5.42
CA VAL A 40 0.28 3.36 4.65
C VAL A 40 1.37 4.39 4.48
N ARG A 41 2.50 4.18 5.15
CA ARG A 41 3.70 4.98 4.98
C ARG A 41 4.70 4.20 4.13
N PHE A 42 5.28 4.86 3.15
CA PHE A 42 6.33 4.31 2.32
C PHE A 42 7.40 5.40 2.17
N GLY A 43 8.45 5.37 2.99
CA GLY A 43 9.44 6.44 3.05
C GLY A 43 8.79 7.81 3.37
N PRO A 44 8.99 8.86 2.56
CA PRO A 44 8.35 10.16 2.76
C PRO A 44 6.86 10.17 2.39
N TRP A 45 6.37 9.18 1.64
CA TRP A 45 4.99 9.12 1.17
C TRP A 45 4.05 8.54 2.24
N LEU A 46 2.82 9.06 2.26
CA LEU A 46 1.80 8.68 3.23
C LEU A 46 0.42 8.67 2.57
N VAL A 47 -0.26 7.54 2.66
CA VAL A 47 -1.69 7.42 2.35
C VAL A 47 -2.44 7.22 3.66
N LEU A 48 -3.47 8.03 3.88
CA LEU A 48 -4.42 7.90 4.97
C LEU A 48 -5.81 7.72 4.39
N SER A 49 -6.54 6.72 4.89
CA SER A 49 -7.91 6.45 4.48
C SER A 49 -8.70 5.92 5.66
N PRO A 50 -9.90 6.44 5.95
CA PRO A 50 -10.79 5.82 6.91
C PRO A 50 -11.04 4.36 6.55
N ARG A 51 -11.12 3.48 7.55
CA ARG A 51 -11.29 2.04 7.34
C ARG A 51 -12.55 1.69 6.54
N HIS A 52 -13.62 2.48 6.71
CA HIS A 52 -14.89 2.34 5.97
C HIS A 52 -14.79 2.72 4.49
N ASN A 53 -13.73 3.45 4.09
CA ASN A 53 -13.51 3.83 2.70
C ASN A 53 -12.81 2.72 1.90
N VAL A 54 -12.24 1.71 2.57
CA VAL A 54 -11.62 0.54 1.93
C VAL A 54 -12.71 -0.43 1.51
N THR A 55 -12.81 -0.72 0.21
CA THR A 55 -13.85 -1.59 -0.37
C THR A 55 -13.40 -3.02 -0.54
N GLY A 56 -12.11 -3.24 -0.75
CA GLY A 56 -11.57 -4.58 -0.98
C GLY A 56 -10.07 -4.60 -1.02
N ALA A 57 -9.53 -5.81 -1.05
CA ALA A 57 -8.12 -6.08 -1.22
C ALA A 57 -7.96 -7.35 -2.05
N GLU A 58 -7.17 -7.27 -3.10
CA GLU A 58 -6.96 -8.38 -4.03
C GLU A 58 -5.45 -8.65 -4.18
N PRO A 59 -5.05 -9.93 -4.35
CA PRO A 59 -3.67 -10.25 -4.66
C PRO A 59 -3.27 -9.61 -6.00
N SER A 60 -2.05 -9.10 -6.07
CA SER A 60 -1.51 -8.42 -7.24
C SER A 60 -0.07 -8.87 -7.53
N GLY A 61 0.33 -8.79 -8.80
CA GLY A 61 1.61 -9.28 -9.30
C GLY A 61 1.53 -10.70 -9.88
N PRO A 62 2.67 -11.29 -10.29
CA PRO A 62 4.02 -10.72 -10.23
C PRO A 62 4.19 -9.51 -11.16
N PHE A 63 5.14 -8.64 -10.85
CA PHE A 63 5.34 -7.38 -11.56
C PHE A 63 6.63 -7.36 -12.37
N SER A 64 6.63 -6.61 -13.48
CA SER A 64 7.88 -6.17 -14.09
C SER A 64 8.58 -5.17 -13.15
N PRO A 65 9.89 -5.33 -12.84
CA PRO A 65 10.58 -4.44 -11.90
C PRO A 65 10.49 -2.96 -12.24
N LEU A 66 10.57 -2.64 -13.54
CA LEU A 66 10.44 -1.27 -14.06
C LEU A 66 9.11 -0.62 -13.68
N LYS A 67 8.05 -1.42 -13.54
CA LYS A 67 6.69 -0.96 -13.26
C LYS A 67 6.34 -0.99 -11.77
N ALA A 68 7.08 -1.73 -10.94
CA ALA A 68 6.72 -1.93 -9.53
C ALA A 68 7.64 -1.25 -8.52
N ILE A 69 8.95 -1.14 -8.77
CA ILE A 69 9.87 -0.66 -7.72
C ILE A 69 9.80 0.86 -7.54
N GLY A 70 9.45 1.30 -6.32
CA GLY A 70 9.31 2.70 -5.91
C GLY A 70 7.85 3.14 -5.81
N VAL A 71 7.64 4.47 -5.82
CA VAL A 71 6.29 5.05 -5.93
C VAL A 71 5.94 5.23 -7.41
N ARG A 72 4.80 4.67 -7.82
CA ARG A 72 4.33 4.77 -9.22
C ARG A 72 2.87 5.17 -9.26
N VAL A 73 2.55 6.07 -10.17
CA VAL A 73 1.17 6.38 -10.55
C VAL A 73 0.90 5.71 -11.88
N SER A 74 -0.09 4.84 -11.92
CA SER A 74 -0.57 4.28 -13.17
C SER A 74 -1.58 5.24 -13.77
N MET A 75 -1.31 5.70 -15.00
CA MET A 75 -2.19 6.62 -15.72
C MET A 75 -3.42 5.92 -16.33
N ALA A 76 -3.35 4.60 -16.55
CA ALA A 76 -4.41 3.85 -17.22
C ALA A 76 -5.65 3.64 -16.32
N ASP A 77 -5.43 3.48 -15.02
CA ASP A 77 -6.44 3.20 -14.00
C ASP A 77 -6.40 4.21 -12.83
N GLY A 78 -5.48 5.19 -12.88
CA GLY A 78 -5.26 6.16 -11.81
C GLY A 78 -4.67 5.55 -10.54
N GLY A 79 -4.19 4.30 -10.56
CA GLY A 79 -3.71 3.60 -9.36
C GLY A 79 -2.39 4.13 -8.80
N LEU A 80 -2.19 3.98 -7.50
CA LEU A 80 -0.91 4.27 -6.81
C LEU A 80 -0.24 2.95 -6.43
N THR A 81 1.07 2.83 -6.63
CA THR A 81 1.86 1.67 -6.21
C THR A 81 2.98 2.10 -5.29
N PHE A 82 3.09 1.43 -4.14
CA PHE A 82 4.22 1.44 -3.21
C PHE A 82 4.91 0.07 -3.25
N GLY A 83 5.88 -0.06 -4.16
CA GLY A 83 6.56 -1.33 -4.40
C GLY A 83 8.01 -1.34 -3.94
N SER A 84 8.35 -2.30 -3.09
CA SER A 84 9.71 -2.67 -2.70
C SER A 84 10.07 -4.11 -3.10
N SER A 85 9.11 -4.82 -3.67
CA SER A 85 9.24 -6.16 -4.25
C SER A 85 8.48 -6.25 -5.58
N THR A 86 8.86 -7.21 -6.40
CA THR A 86 8.25 -7.59 -7.69
C THR A 86 7.50 -8.91 -7.61
N THR A 87 7.68 -9.66 -6.52
CA THR A 87 7.13 -11.01 -6.38
C THR A 87 5.62 -11.01 -6.24
N GLN A 88 5.10 -10.29 -5.24
CA GLN A 88 3.69 -10.21 -4.93
C GLN A 88 3.36 -8.90 -4.22
N GLY A 89 2.11 -8.48 -4.32
CA GLY A 89 1.54 -7.35 -3.60
C GLY A 89 0.05 -7.50 -3.37
N VAL A 90 -0.56 -6.48 -2.78
CA VAL A 90 -2.01 -6.38 -2.55
C VAL A 90 -2.48 -5.07 -3.15
N CYS A 91 -3.45 -5.15 -4.05
CA CYS A 91 -4.18 -3.97 -4.53
C CYS A 91 -5.35 -3.70 -3.57
N ILE A 92 -5.27 -2.61 -2.83
CA ILE A 92 -6.33 -2.12 -1.95
C ILE A 92 -7.21 -1.17 -2.75
N THR A 93 -8.51 -1.42 -2.81
CA THR A 93 -9.47 -0.56 -3.50
C THR A 93 -10.21 0.34 -2.53
N PHE A 94 -10.56 1.54 -3.00
CA PHE A 94 -11.26 2.54 -2.21
C PHE A 94 -12.58 2.97 -2.84
N ARG A 95 -13.59 3.22 -2.01
CA ARG A 95 -14.87 3.79 -2.45
C ARG A 95 -14.70 5.22 -2.94
N ARG A 96 -13.91 6.02 -2.22
CA ARG A 96 -13.52 7.38 -2.59
C ARG A 96 -12.01 7.42 -2.78
N SER A 97 -11.58 8.00 -3.89
CA SER A 97 -10.16 8.08 -4.25
C SER A 97 -9.34 8.81 -3.18
N VAL A 98 -8.18 8.25 -2.84
CA VAL A 98 -7.28 8.71 -1.78
C VAL A 98 -6.08 9.46 -2.36
N SER A 99 -5.55 10.44 -1.64
CA SER A 99 -4.29 11.11 -1.97
C SER A 99 -3.10 10.41 -1.29
N GLY A 100 -1.91 10.50 -1.87
CA GLY A 100 -0.68 10.06 -1.19
C GLY A 100 0.55 9.84 -2.07
N SER A 101 0.45 10.10 -3.38
CA SER A 101 1.57 10.10 -4.32
C SER A 101 2.42 11.37 -4.24
N GLU A 102 1.86 12.48 -3.74
CA GLU A 102 2.49 13.80 -3.78
C GLU A 102 2.22 14.64 -2.52
N PRO A 103 3.15 15.52 -2.08
CA PRO A 103 2.99 16.38 -0.91
C PRO A 103 1.74 17.29 -0.97
N LEU A 104 1.32 17.67 -2.18
CA LEU A 104 0.19 18.57 -2.42
C LEU A 104 -1.17 17.84 -2.46
N GLY A 105 -1.19 16.51 -2.52
CA GLY A 105 -2.42 15.70 -2.47
C GLY A 105 -3.40 15.90 -3.63
N VAL A 106 -2.93 16.40 -4.78
CA VAL A 106 -3.78 16.77 -5.93
C VAL A 106 -4.28 15.53 -6.67
N LEU A 107 -3.41 14.54 -6.89
CA LEU A 107 -3.78 13.28 -7.51
C LEU A 107 -4.52 12.37 -6.51
N ARG A 108 -5.68 11.87 -6.93
CA ARG A 108 -6.48 10.93 -6.16
C ARG A 108 -6.52 9.59 -6.86
N HIS A 109 -6.26 8.53 -6.10
CA HIS A 109 -6.10 7.18 -6.59
C HIS A 109 -7.25 6.30 -6.11
N PRO A 110 -7.98 5.62 -7.00
CA PRO A 110 -9.05 4.70 -6.62
C PRO A 110 -8.50 3.38 -6.03
N GLY A 111 -7.23 3.08 -6.25
CA GLY A 111 -6.55 1.91 -5.71
C GLY A 111 -5.12 2.20 -5.28
N LEU A 112 -4.65 1.44 -4.29
CA LEU A 112 -3.28 1.46 -3.78
C LEU A 112 -2.71 0.03 -3.76
N THR A 113 -1.69 -0.22 -4.58
CA THR A 113 -0.91 -1.44 -4.57
C THR A 113 0.23 -1.32 -3.56
N VAL A 114 0.31 -2.26 -2.62
CA VAL A 114 1.40 -2.36 -1.63
C VAL A 114 2.09 -3.70 -1.70
N THR A 115 3.38 -3.75 -1.39
CA THR A 115 4.18 -4.99 -1.36
C THR A 115 4.55 -5.32 0.08
N VAL A 116 3.58 -5.83 0.83
CA VAL A 116 3.74 -6.20 2.25
C VAL A 116 4.37 -7.60 2.40
N GLU A 117 4.97 -7.86 3.57
CA GLU A 117 5.57 -9.16 3.90
C GLU A 117 4.55 -10.30 3.97
N ASP A 118 3.31 -10.01 4.40
CA ASP A 118 2.22 -10.98 4.49
C ASP A 118 0.95 -10.48 3.75
N PRO A 119 0.91 -10.65 2.41
CA PRO A 119 -0.23 -10.25 1.59
C PRO A 119 -1.53 -10.97 1.97
N ALA A 120 -1.44 -12.26 2.29
CA ALA A 120 -2.60 -13.10 2.59
C ALA A 120 -3.32 -12.66 3.87
N ARG A 121 -2.56 -12.38 4.94
CA ARG A 121 -3.12 -11.84 6.18
C ARG A 121 -3.78 -10.49 5.97
N LEU A 122 -3.16 -9.59 5.20
CA LEU A 122 -3.75 -8.28 4.90
C LEU A 122 -5.10 -8.41 4.18
N ILE A 123 -5.17 -9.26 3.15
CA ILE A 123 -6.40 -9.54 2.40
C ILE A 123 -7.48 -10.12 3.33
N GLY A 124 -7.10 -11.08 4.19
CA GLY A 124 -8.01 -11.71 5.14
C GLY A 124 -8.64 -10.71 6.10
N LEU A 125 -7.83 -9.83 6.71
CA LEU A 125 -8.31 -8.78 7.61
C LEU A 125 -9.20 -7.75 6.90
N ILE A 126 -8.87 -7.40 5.65
CA ILE A 126 -9.68 -6.45 4.90
C ILE A 126 -11.06 -7.04 4.58
N THR A 127 -11.07 -8.29 4.10
CA THR A 127 -12.28 -9.03 3.69
C THR A 127 -13.19 -9.38 4.86
N ALA A 128 -12.64 -9.75 6.01
CA ALA A 128 -13.43 -10.13 7.19
C ALA A 128 -14.33 -8.98 7.67
N ARG A 129 -13.82 -7.73 7.68
CA ARG A 129 -14.61 -6.55 8.03
C ARG A 129 -15.71 -6.24 7.02
N SER A 130 -15.44 -6.40 5.73
CA SER A 130 -16.44 -6.13 4.68
C SER A 130 -17.66 -7.04 4.76
N ARG A 131 -17.54 -8.19 5.44
CA ARG A 131 -18.67 -9.10 5.73
C ARG A 131 -19.41 -8.74 7.02
N ALA A 132 -18.82 -7.92 7.88
CA ALA A 132 -19.36 -7.54 9.18
C ALA A 132 -20.02 -6.14 9.20
N ALA A 133 -19.99 -5.43 8.07
CA ALA A 133 -20.58 -4.11 7.86
C ALA A 133 -21.77 -4.21 6.91
#